data_AF-A0AAD4MJA2-F1
#
_entry.id   AF-A0AAD4MJA2-F1
#
_cell.length_a   1.000
_cell.length_b   1.000
_cell.length_c   1.000
_cell.angle_alpha   90.00
_cell.angle_beta   90.00
_cell.angle_gamma   90.00
#
_symmetry.space_group_name_H-M   'P 1'
#
loop_
_entity.id
_entity.type
_entity.pdbx_description
1 polymer ?
#
loop_
_entity_poly.entity_id
_entity_poly.type
_entity_poly.pdbx_seq_one_letter_code
_entity_poly.pdbx_strand_id
1 'polypeptide(L)'
;MSSNSQYSFNRPFDSLMNRNENAIAEESEADTSRDARRENVKIFLEPTTNVASWTHQRVLRDTNKNLRQIYEEEGLNYGKDASATELTSRLFSALKLRQASVANVLKILNASRNVQLCFLVDVTGSMASYINGVRDSIFKIVEKLTEKHVTFAGRGTAIAKKVSLAFVGYRDFCDATQFELLPFTESAEDFRQFCSKISASGGGDLPEDVFGGLKKAISELNWSDISMCTKVVFHIADAPCHGKRYHPNNYHGYEDSSSW
;
A
#
# COMPACT_ATOMS: atom_id res chain seq x y z
N MET A 1 64.84 29.41 22.96
CA MET A 1 65.58 28.14 23.07
C MET A 1 64.52 27.02 23.05
N SER A 2 64.03 26.63 21.87
CA SER A 2 64.58 25.58 20.97
C SER A 2 64.17 24.18 21.46
N SER A 3 63.13 23.56 20.84
CA SER A 3 63.22 22.45 19.84
C SER A 3 63.28 21.05 20.53
N ASN A 4 62.67 19.94 20.06
CA ASN A 4 62.21 19.55 18.74
C ASN A 4 61.30 18.29 18.78
N SER A 5 60.43 18.19 17.76
CA SER A 5 59.75 17.05 17.11
C SER A 5 60.09 15.58 17.44
N GLN A 6 59.06 14.71 17.45
CA GLN A 6 59.05 13.47 16.65
C GLN A 6 57.62 13.02 16.27
N TYR A 7 57.41 12.76 14.98
CA TYR A 7 56.23 12.15 14.35
C TYR A 7 56.19 10.64 14.58
N SER A 8 54.98 10.06 14.69
CA SER A 8 54.73 8.65 14.38
C SER A 8 53.30 8.45 13.86
N PHE A 9 53.22 7.97 12.62
CA PHE A 9 52.02 7.51 11.93
C PHE A 9 51.54 6.18 12.53
N ASN A 10 50.24 6.05 12.85
CA ASN A 10 49.51 4.80 12.62
C ASN A 10 47.99 5.04 12.69
N ARG A 11 47.31 4.93 11.54
CA ARG A 11 45.86 4.69 11.47
C ARG A 11 45.64 3.17 11.40
N PRO A 12 44.66 2.58 12.10
CA PRO A 12 44.13 1.28 11.73
C PRO A 12 43.06 1.47 10.65
N PHE A 13 43.35 0.95 9.47
CA PHE A 13 42.48 0.90 8.30
C PHE A 13 41.64 -0.39 8.38
N ASP A 14 40.68 -0.49 9.31
CA ASP A 14 39.89 -1.74 9.48
C ASP A 14 38.37 -1.53 9.72
N SER A 15 37.84 -0.33 9.55
CA SER A 15 36.39 -0.07 9.73
C SER A 15 35.58 0.04 8.43
N LEU A 16 36.20 -0.18 7.26
CA LEU A 16 35.54 0.05 5.96
C LEU A 16 35.12 -1.23 5.21
N MET A 17 35.56 -2.42 5.64
CA MET A 17 35.19 -3.67 4.95
C MET A 17 33.90 -4.32 5.47
N ASN A 18 33.50 -4.10 6.74
CA ASN A 18 32.32 -4.77 7.31
C ASN A 18 30.99 -4.04 7.04
N ARG A 19 31.01 -2.87 6.37
CA ARG A 19 29.80 -2.19 5.89
C ARG A 19 29.43 -2.58 4.45
N ASN A 20 30.38 -3.12 3.69
CA ASN A 20 30.13 -3.52 2.32
C ASN A 20 29.51 -4.91 2.23
N GLU A 21 29.86 -5.87 3.10
CA GLU A 21 29.30 -7.23 2.99
C GLU A 21 27.79 -7.28 3.29
N ASN A 22 27.30 -6.53 4.29
CA ASN A 22 25.86 -6.43 4.55
C ASN A 22 25.11 -5.63 3.45
N ALA A 23 25.74 -4.59 2.89
CA ALA A 23 25.14 -3.85 1.78
C ALA A 23 25.08 -4.68 0.49
N ILE A 24 26.13 -5.47 0.22
CA ILE A 24 26.20 -6.39 -0.92
C ILE A 24 25.22 -7.57 -0.71
N ALA A 25 25.04 -8.06 0.52
CA ALA A 25 24.06 -9.08 0.83
C ALA A 25 22.62 -8.57 0.63
N GLU A 26 22.27 -7.39 1.18
CA GLU A 26 20.97 -6.76 0.97
C GLU A 26 20.71 -6.41 -0.50
N GLU A 27 21.74 -5.96 -1.24
CA GLU A 27 21.64 -5.65 -2.66
C GLU A 27 21.48 -6.94 -3.50
N SER A 28 22.17 -8.02 -3.15
CA SER A 28 22.04 -9.33 -3.82
C SER A 28 20.70 -10.01 -3.54
N GLU A 29 20.18 -9.96 -2.31
CA GLU A 29 18.83 -10.47 -2.01
C GLU A 29 17.75 -9.61 -2.69
N ALA A 30 17.95 -8.29 -2.74
CA ALA A 30 17.05 -7.39 -3.47
C ALA A 30 17.06 -7.66 -4.98
N ASP A 31 18.22 -7.98 -5.57
CA ASP A 31 18.35 -8.27 -7.00
C ASP A 31 17.74 -9.63 -7.35
N THR A 32 18.00 -10.65 -6.52
CA THR A 32 17.38 -11.98 -6.69
C THR A 32 15.86 -11.92 -6.52
N SER A 33 15.36 -11.11 -5.57
CA SER A 33 13.92 -10.87 -5.40
C SER A 33 13.33 -10.06 -6.56
N ARG A 34 14.09 -9.13 -7.16
CA ARG A 34 13.66 -8.37 -8.34
C ARG A 34 13.54 -9.29 -9.54
N ASP A 35 14.52 -10.15 -9.79
CA ASP A 35 14.51 -11.09 -10.91
C ASP A 35 13.44 -12.17 -10.77
N ALA A 36 13.20 -12.69 -9.55
CA ALA A 36 12.06 -13.57 -9.30
C ALA A 36 10.71 -12.86 -9.53
N ARG A 37 10.57 -11.58 -9.14
CA ARG A 37 9.38 -10.78 -9.46
C ARG A 37 9.26 -10.50 -10.96
N ARG A 38 10.38 -10.31 -11.68
CA ARG A 38 10.39 -10.14 -13.13
C ARG A 38 9.89 -11.37 -13.84
N GLU A 39 10.38 -12.54 -13.44
CA GLU A 39 9.97 -13.81 -14.05
C GLU A 39 8.49 -14.11 -13.76
N ASN A 40 8.03 -13.89 -12.53
CA ASN A 40 6.61 -14.08 -12.17
C ASN A 40 5.66 -13.14 -12.94
N VAL A 41 6.06 -11.89 -13.17
CA VAL A 41 5.32 -10.92 -14.01
C VAL A 41 5.28 -11.37 -15.46
N LYS A 42 6.41 -11.84 -15.99
CA LYS A 42 6.54 -12.31 -17.36
C LYS A 42 5.66 -13.54 -17.62
N ILE A 43 5.62 -14.48 -16.67
CA ILE A 43 4.75 -15.66 -16.71
C ILE A 43 3.25 -15.28 -16.76
N PHE A 44 2.83 -14.22 -16.08
CA PHE A 44 1.45 -13.74 -16.12
C PHE A 44 1.08 -13.03 -17.44
N LEU A 45 2.08 -12.43 -18.11
CA LEU A 45 1.92 -11.67 -19.34
C LEU A 45 2.20 -12.49 -20.61
N GLU A 46 2.67 -13.73 -20.50
CA GLU A 46 2.90 -14.62 -21.64
C GLU A 46 1.75 -15.64 -21.81
N PRO A 47 1.28 -15.91 -23.04
CA PRO A 47 0.16 -16.83 -23.26
C PRO A 47 0.59 -18.29 -23.03
N THR A 48 0.01 -18.96 -22.03
CA THR A 48 0.15 -20.41 -21.86
C THR A 48 -0.94 -21.13 -22.68
N THR A 49 -0.49 -21.84 -23.73
CA THR A 49 -1.22 -22.81 -24.58
C THR A 49 -2.72 -22.58 -24.87
N ASN A 50 -3.01 -22.23 -26.13
CA ASN A 50 -4.20 -22.45 -26.98
C ASN A 50 -5.65 -22.46 -26.42
N VAL A 51 -5.91 -21.96 -25.22
CA VAL A 51 -7.27 -21.77 -24.68
C VAL A 51 -7.43 -20.40 -24.01
N ALA A 52 -6.98 -19.28 -24.60
CA ALA A 52 -7.10 -17.97 -23.92
C ALA A 52 -6.89 -16.67 -24.74
N SER A 53 -7.15 -16.59 -26.05
CA SER A 53 -6.85 -15.31 -26.77
C SER A 53 -7.65 -14.11 -26.23
N TRP A 54 -8.92 -14.33 -25.86
CA TRP A 54 -9.80 -13.31 -25.27
C TRP A 54 -9.39 -12.92 -23.85
N THR A 55 -9.03 -13.90 -23.02
CA THR A 55 -8.53 -13.69 -21.65
C THR A 55 -7.19 -12.94 -21.67
N HIS A 56 -6.30 -13.29 -22.60
CA HIS A 56 -5.02 -12.58 -22.79
C HIS A 56 -5.24 -11.13 -23.24
N GLN A 57 -6.10 -10.88 -24.23
CA GLN A 57 -6.42 -9.51 -24.66
C GLN A 57 -7.07 -8.68 -23.53
N ARG A 58 -7.91 -9.30 -22.70
CA ARG A 58 -8.50 -8.65 -21.53
C ARG A 58 -7.44 -8.29 -20.51
N VAL A 59 -6.54 -9.22 -20.16
CA VAL A 59 -5.41 -8.96 -19.26
C VAL A 59 -4.55 -7.81 -19.77
N LEU A 60 -4.20 -7.80 -21.07
CA LEU A 60 -3.41 -6.72 -21.67
C LEU A 60 -4.14 -5.36 -21.59
N ARG A 61 -5.43 -5.34 -21.89
CA ARG A 61 -6.26 -4.13 -21.83
C ARG A 61 -6.37 -3.60 -20.40
N ASP A 62 -6.69 -4.45 -19.45
CA ASP A 62 -6.85 -4.07 -18.04
C ASP A 62 -5.51 -3.63 -17.44
N THR A 63 -4.41 -4.30 -17.80
CA THR A 63 -3.05 -3.88 -17.41
C THR A 63 -2.70 -2.50 -17.99
N ASN A 64 -2.97 -2.26 -19.29
CA ASN A 64 -2.75 -0.95 -19.90
C ASN A 64 -3.56 0.15 -19.21
N LYS A 65 -4.84 -0.11 -18.92
CA LYS A 65 -5.72 0.81 -18.20
C LYS A 65 -5.16 1.16 -16.81
N ASN A 66 -4.76 0.16 -16.04
CA ASN A 66 -4.23 0.36 -14.68
C ASN A 66 -2.90 1.14 -14.70
N LEU A 67 -1.99 0.80 -15.62
CA LEU A 67 -0.73 1.52 -15.74
C LEU A 67 -0.91 2.96 -16.20
N ARG A 68 -1.85 3.21 -17.11
CA ARG A 68 -2.19 4.57 -17.55
C ARG A 68 -2.59 5.44 -16.37
N GLN A 69 -3.47 4.94 -15.51
CA GLN A 69 -3.89 5.65 -14.31
C GLN A 69 -2.69 5.98 -13.40
N ILE A 70 -1.78 5.04 -13.16
CA ILE A 70 -0.58 5.28 -12.34
C ILE A 70 0.31 6.38 -12.95
N TYR A 71 0.52 6.33 -14.26
CA TYR A 71 1.33 7.34 -14.94
C TYR A 71 0.69 8.73 -14.86
N GLU A 72 -0.62 8.83 -15.08
CA GLU A 72 -1.36 10.09 -15.02
C GLU A 72 -1.37 10.69 -13.61
N GLU A 73 -1.54 9.87 -12.57
CA GLU A 73 -1.44 10.30 -11.16
C GLU A 73 -0.06 10.89 -10.82
N GLU A 74 1.00 10.37 -11.43
CA GLU A 74 2.38 10.85 -11.25
C GLU A 74 2.75 11.96 -12.26
N GLY A 75 1.77 12.47 -13.04
CA GLY A 75 1.96 13.54 -14.01
C GLY A 75 2.72 13.14 -15.28
N LEU A 76 2.80 11.84 -15.57
CA LEU A 76 3.48 11.28 -16.73
C LEU A 76 2.49 10.89 -17.83
N ASN A 77 2.91 11.03 -19.08
CA ASN A 77 2.11 10.59 -20.22
C ASN A 77 2.35 9.10 -20.50
N TYR A 78 1.31 8.28 -20.35
CA TYR A 78 1.37 6.85 -20.66
C TYR A 78 1.50 6.55 -22.17
N GLY A 79 1.01 7.44 -23.04
CA GLY A 79 1.01 7.25 -24.48
C GLY A 79 -0.04 6.24 -24.99
N LYS A 80 0.23 5.61 -26.13
CA LYS A 80 -0.62 4.55 -26.71
C LYS A 80 -0.47 3.25 -25.92
N ASP A 81 -1.47 2.38 -26.00
CA ASP A 81 -1.44 1.08 -25.34
C ASP A 81 -0.22 0.26 -25.80
N ALA A 82 0.50 -0.29 -24.83
CA ALA A 82 1.70 -1.07 -25.00
C ALA A 82 1.39 -2.51 -25.41
N SER A 83 2.28 -3.10 -26.20
CA SER A 83 2.30 -4.54 -26.46
C SER A 83 2.67 -5.33 -25.19
N ALA A 84 2.44 -6.64 -25.18
CA ALA A 84 2.79 -7.51 -24.04
C ALA A 84 4.26 -7.37 -23.61
N THR A 85 5.18 -7.22 -24.57
CA THR A 85 6.61 -7.06 -24.30
C THR A 85 6.95 -5.69 -23.68
N GLU A 86 6.26 -4.62 -24.12
CA GLU A 86 6.47 -3.27 -23.59
C GLU A 86 5.79 -3.07 -22.22
N LEU A 87 4.67 -3.76 -21.98
CA LEU A 87 3.94 -3.74 -20.71
C LEU A 87 4.81 -4.13 -19.53
N THR A 88 5.70 -5.11 -19.69
CA THR A 88 6.64 -5.50 -18.64
C THR A 88 7.51 -4.32 -18.21
N SER A 89 8.07 -3.56 -19.17
CA SER A 89 8.89 -2.38 -18.88
C SER A 89 8.09 -1.24 -18.23
N ARG A 90 6.87 -0.99 -18.73
CA ARG A 90 5.97 0.02 -18.16
C ARG A 90 5.51 -0.36 -16.75
N LEU A 91 5.28 -1.64 -16.49
CA LEU A 91 4.96 -2.15 -15.16
C LEU A 91 6.14 -1.94 -14.21
N PHE A 92 7.37 -2.24 -14.62
CA PHE A 92 8.54 -1.93 -13.79
C PHE A 92 8.67 -0.46 -13.44
N SER A 93 8.43 0.40 -14.42
CA SER A 93 8.47 1.84 -14.24
C SER A 93 7.37 2.32 -13.27
N ALA A 94 6.13 1.85 -13.46
CA ALA A 94 5.02 2.13 -12.55
C ALA A 94 5.29 1.62 -11.12
N LEU A 95 5.85 0.41 -10.98
CA LEU A 95 6.23 -0.14 -9.68
C LEU A 95 7.27 0.73 -8.98
N LYS A 96 8.26 1.25 -9.72
CA LYS A 96 9.29 2.15 -9.17
C LYS A 96 8.69 3.47 -8.71
N LEU A 97 7.77 4.06 -9.49
CA LEU A 97 7.05 5.29 -9.12
C LEU A 97 6.23 5.08 -7.85
N ARG A 98 5.38 4.04 -7.83
CA ARG A 98 4.59 3.68 -6.64
C ARG A 98 5.47 3.42 -5.42
N GLN A 99 6.62 2.75 -5.59
CA GLN A 99 7.55 2.52 -4.49
C GLN A 99 8.11 3.83 -3.92
N ALA A 100 8.42 4.82 -4.77
CA ALA A 100 8.86 6.14 -4.34
C ALA A 100 7.74 6.89 -3.59
N SER A 101 6.51 6.85 -4.11
CA SER A 101 5.35 7.48 -3.49
C SER A 101 5.04 6.87 -2.12
N VAL A 102 5.11 5.54 -1.99
CA VAL A 102 4.99 4.84 -0.69
C VAL A 102 6.12 5.22 0.26
N ALA A 103 7.37 5.31 -0.22
CA ALA A 103 8.49 5.72 0.62
C ALA A 103 8.33 7.15 1.17
N ASN A 104 7.78 8.06 0.36
CA ASN A 104 7.46 9.43 0.80
C ASN A 104 6.38 9.45 1.89
N VAL A 105 5.31 8.67 1.74
CA VAL A 105 4.28 8.53 2.78
C VAL A 105 4.89 7.98 4.07
N LEU A 106 5.69 6.90 3.99
CA LEU A 106 6.36 6.32 5.15
C LEU A 106 7.31 7.32 5.83
N LYS A 107 7.99 8.17 5.07
CA LYS A 107 8.85 9.24 5.61
C LYS A 107 8.04 10.26 6.41
N ILE A 108 6.90 10.72 5.90
CA ILE A 108 5.99 11.63 6.61
C ILE A 108 5.46 10.96 7.88
N LEU A 109 5.04 9.70 7.78
CA LEU A 109 4.57 8.93 8.92
C LEU A 109 5.66 8.74 9.99
N ASN A 110 6.92 8.55 9.61
CA ASN A 110 8.04 8.40 10.54
C ASN A 110 8.50 9.70 11.19
N ALA A 111 8.31 10.83 10.52
CA ALA A 111 8.53 12.15 11.13
C ALA A 111 7.41 12.55 12.12
N SER A 112 6.26 11.90 12.06
CA SER A 112 5.08 12.21 12.87
C SER A 112 5.15 11.53 14.24
N ARG A 113 4.87 12.28 15.31
CA ARG A 113 4.83 11.74 16.69
C ARG A 113 3.59 10.91 16.98
N ASN A 114 2.44 11.36 16.49
CA ASN A 114 1.16 10.65 16.60
C ASN A 114 0.67 10.33 15.19
N VAL A 115 0.35 9.06 14.95
CA VAL A 115 -0.16 8.58 13.67
C VAL A 115 -1.42 7.77 13.92
N GLN A 116 -2.49 8.11 13.20
CA GLN A 116 -3.70 7.31 13.13
C GLN A 116 -3.86 6.79 11.70
N LEU A 117 -3.96 5.47 11.58
CA LEU A 117 -4.17 4.79 10.31
C LEU A 117 -5.50 4.08 10.31
N CYS A 118 -6.31 4.33 9.28
CA CYS A 118 -7.50 3.55 8.99
C CYS A 118 -7.28 2.75 7.70
N PHE A 119 -7.46 1.45 7.77
CA PHE A 119 -7.55 0.61 6.56
C PHE A 119 -9.02 0.49 6.17
N LEU A 120 -9.40 1.19 5.10
CA LEU A 120 -10.71 1.11 4.49
C LEU A 120 -10.64 0.08 3.35
N VAL A 121 -11.29 -1.07 3.53
CA VAL A 121 -11.10 -2.22 2.66
C VAL A 121 -12.44 -2.70 2.12
N ASP A 122 -12.49 -2.87 0.81
CA ASP A 122 -13.54 -3.62 0.15
C ASP A 122 -13.44 -5.10 0.54
N VAL A 123 -14.51 -5.62 1.14
CA VAL A 123 -14.60 -7.01 1.60
C VAL A 123 -15.74 -7.77 0.91
N THR A 124 -16.08 -7.39 -0.33
CA THR A 124 -17.02 -8.15 -1.17
C THR A 124 -16.39 -9.38 -1.80
N GLY A 125 -17.22 -10.20 -2.45
CA GLY A 125 -16.78 -11.47 -3.04
C GLY A 125 -15.71 -11.31 -4.14
N SER A 126 -15.67 -10.19 -4.86
CA SER A 126 -14.64 -9.92 -5.89
C SER A 126 -13.23 -9.89 -5.28
N MET A 127 -13.13 -9.37 -4.06
CA MET A 127 -11.89 -9.26 -3.30
C MET A 127 -11.35 -10.59 -2.75
N ALA A 128 -12.06 -11.72 -2.93
CA ALA A 128 -11.69 -13.00 -2.31
C ALA A 128 -10.31 -13.52 -2.71
N SER A 129 -9.88 -13.31 -3.95
CA SER A 129 -8.54 -13.70 -4.40
C SER A 129 -7.44 -12.77 -3.86
N TYR A 130 -7.80 -11.54 -3.47
CA TYR A 130 -6.88 -10.50 -3.02
C TYR A 130 -6.75 -10.43 -1.49
N ILE A 131 -7.77 -10.85 -0.73
CA ILE A 131 -7.88 -10.57 0.71
C ILE A 131 -6.69 -11.06 1.54
N ASN A 132 -6.08 -12.20 1.17
CA ASN A 132 -4.88 -12.70 1.84
C ASN A 132 -3.66 -11.80 1.56
N GLY A 133 -3.47 -11.38 0.31
CA GLY A 133 -2.41 -10.45 -0.05
C GLY A 133 -2.58 -9.05 0.56
N VAL A 134 -3.84 -8.60 0.69
CA VAL A 134 -4.18 -7.37 1.41
C VAL A 134 -3.79 -7.49 2.88
N ARG A 135 -4.17 -8.59 3.55
CA ARG A 135 -3.82 -8.85 4.95
C ARG A 135 -2.30 -8.85 5.18
N ASP A 136 -1.55 -9.55 4.33
CA ASP A 136 -0.08 -9.59 4.40
C ASP A 136 0.54 -8.20 4.21
N SER A 137 -0.02 -7.40 3.29
CA SER A 137 0.46 -6.04 3.03
C SER A 137 0.18 -5.10 4.21
N ILE A 138 -1.01 -5.19 4.79
CA ILE A 138 -1.38 -4.46 6.00
C ILE A 138 -0.42 -4.81 7.14
N PHE A 139 -0.13 -6.10 7.37
CA PHE A 139 0.76 -6.53 8.44
C PHE A 139 2.18 -6.02 8.26
N LYS A 140 2.71 -6.03 7.02
CA LYS A 140 4.02 -5.43 6.70
C LYS A 140 4.06 -3.93 6.96
N ILE A 141 2.97 -3.20 6.69
CA ILE A 141 2.89 -1.76 6.98
C ILE A 141 2.88 -1.53 8.49
N VAL A 142 2.06 -2.28 9.22
CA VAL A 142 1.98 -2.19 10.69
C VAL A 142 3.33 -2.51 11.32
N GLU A 143 4.00 -3.57 10.88
CA GLU A 143 5.34 -3.94 11.35
C GLU A 143 6.34 -2.80 11.11
N LYS A 144 6.47 -2.30 9.88
CA LYS A 144 7.41 -1.20 9.56
C LYS A 144 7.18 0.08 10.35
N LEU A 145 5.93 0.35 10.74
CA LEU A 145 5.57 1.53 11.52
C LEU A 145 5.74 1.33 13.02
N THR A 146 5.67 0.09 13.49
CA THR A 146 5.81 -0.29 14.91
C THR A 146 7.23 -0.76 15.26
N GLU A 147 8.07 -1.08 14.27
CA GLU A 147 9.51 -1.36 14.40
C GLU A 147 10.24 -0.15 15.01
N LYS A 148 10.29 -0.12 16.34
CA LYS A 148 11.15 0.67 17.24
C LYS A 148 11.70 1.99 16.68
N HIS A 149 10.81 2.90 16.26
CA HIS A 149 11.19 4.29 15.98
C HIS A 149 11.29 5.07 17.29
N VAL A 150 12.41 4.93 17.99
CA VAL A 150 12.90 5.98 18.88
C VAL A 150 13.34 7.13 17.97
N THR A 151 12.46 8.11 17.80
CA THR A 151 12.85 9.34 17.10
C THR A 151 13.74 10.15 18.04
N PHE A 152 15.04 10.22 17.72
CA PHE A 152 15.97 11.13 18.37
C PHE A 152 15.65 12.55 17.90
N ALA A 153 14.69 13.20 18.55
CA ALA A 153 14.56 14.64 18.43
C ALA A 153 15.82 15.26 19.05
N GLY A 154 16.59 15.99 18.23
CA GLY A 154 17.87 16.58 18.62
C GLY A 154 17.79 17.22 20.01
N ARG A 155 18.66 16.72 20.92
CA ARG A 155 18.67 16.88 22.39
C ARG A 155 17.97 15.75 23.17
N GLY A 156 18.58 14.56 23.11
CA GLY A 156 18.65 13.62 24.24
C GLY A 156 17.36 12.97 24.76
N THR A 157 16.21 13.19 24.13
CA THR A 157 14.94 12.61 24.60
C THR A 157 14.34 11.75 23.51
N ALA A 158 14.38 10.43 23.73
CA ALA A 158 13.65 9.45 22.94
C ALA A 158 12.14 9.71 23.11
N ILE A 159 11.46 10.18 22.06
CA ILE A 159 10.00 10.32 22.09
C ILE A 159 9.41 9.08 21.42
N ALA A 160 8.63 8.31 22.18
CA ALA A 160 7.92 7.16 21.67
C ALA A 160 6.89 7.62 20.62
N LYS A 161 6.95 7.04 19.43
CA LYS A 161 5.95 7.24 18.38
C LYS A 161 4.66 6.51 18.77
N LYS A 162 3.54 7.24 18.82
CA LYS A 162 2.22 6.67 19.09
C LYS A 162 1.53 6.34 17.76
N VAL A 163 1.22 5.05 17.56
CA VAL A 163 0.51 4.58 16.36
C VAL A 163 -0.80 3.95 16.80
N SER A 164 -1.91 4.42 16.24
CA SER A 164 -3.22 3.80 16.42
C SER A 164 -3.76 3.34 15.08
N LEU A 165 -4.33 2.13 15.07
CA LEU A 165 -4.78 1.42 13.88
C LEU A 165 -6.28 1.18 13.98
N ALA A 166 -7.01 1.44 12.90
CA ALA A 166 -8.42 1.15 12.75
C ALA A 166 -8.65 0.41 11.43
N PHE A 167 -9.77 -0.31 11.37
CA PHE A 167 -10.18 -1.04 10.17
C PHE A 167 -11.66 -0.77 9.89
N VAL A 168 -11.97 -0.58 8.61
CA VAL A 168 -13.34 -0.47 8.10
C VAL A 168 -13.43 -1.39 6.89
N GLY A 169 -14.08 -2.53 7.05
CA GLY A 169 -14.54 -3.36 5.95
C GLY A 169 -15.89 -2.84 5.48
N TYR A 170 -16.07 -2.63 4.18
CA TYR A 170 -17.37 -2.32 3.59
C TYR A 170 -17.74 -3.32 2.49
N ARG A 171 -19.04 -3.54 2.33
CA ARG A 171 -19.65 -4.32 1.25
C ARG A 171 -20.73 -3.51 0.56
N ASP A 172 -21.64 -4.16 -0.15
CA ASP A 172 -22.76 -3.51 -0.81
C ASP A 172 -23.99 -3.37 0.11
N PHE A 173 -24.94 -2.55 -0.30
CA PHE A 173 -26.20 -2.29 0.42
C PHE A 173 -27.07 -3.54 0.62
N CYS A 174 -26.94 -4.53 -0.26
CA CYS A 174 -27.74 -5.75 -0.21
C CYS A 174 -27.23 -6.78 0.80
N ASP A 175 -26.03 -6.57 1.37
CA ASP A 175 -25.38 -7.53 2.25
C ASP A 175 -25.89 -7.47 3.69
N ALA A 176 -26.07 -8.65 4.29
CA ALA A 176 -26.49 -8.78 5.69
C ALA A 176 -25.51 -8.12 6.67
N THR A 177 -24.21 -8.14 6.34
CA THR A 177 -23.16 -7.46 7.08
C THR A 177 -22.46 -6.46 6.15
N GLN A 178 -23.09 -5.30 5.98
CA GLN A 178 -22.58 -4.23 5.12
C GLN A 178 -21.24 -3.64 5.62
N PHE A 179 -21.01 -3.58 6.93
CA PHE A 179 -19.80 -3.00 7.51
C PHE A 179 -19.20 -3.86 8.62
N GLU A 180 -17.86 -3.89 8.67
CA GLU A 180 -17.08 -4.47 9.76
C GLU A 180 -16.09 -3.44 10.29
N LEU A 181 -16.20 -3.09 11.58
CA LEU A 181 -15.48 -1.97 12.17
C LEU A 181 -14.57 -2.45 13.30
N LEU A 182 -13.31 -2.02 13.24
CA LEU A 182 -12.40 -2.01 14.37
C LEU A 182 -12.08 -0.54 14.71
N PRO A 183 -12.54 -0.04 15.87
CA PRO A 183 -12.14 1.27 16.37
C PRO A 183 -10.61 1.38 16.54
N PHE A 184 -10.11 2.60 16.66
CA PHE A 184 -8.67 2.81 16.88
C PHE A 184 -8.15 2.03 18.08
N THR A 185 -7.16 1.18 17.83
CA THR A 185 -6.40 0.44 18.84
C THR A 185 -4.91 0.70 18.69
N GLU A 186 -4.19 0.72 19.80
CA GLU A 186 -2.72 0.77 19.82
C GLU A 186 -2.11 -0.64 19.86
N SER A 187 -2.94 -1.68 20.07
CA SER A 187 -2.52 -3.07 20.05
C SER A 187 -2.43 -3.57 18.61
N ALA A 188 -1.21 -3.70 18.11
CA ALA A 188 -0.95 -4.34 16.83
C ALA A 188 -1.45 -5.80 16.81
N GLU A 189 -1.49 -6.47 17.97
CA GLU A 189 -1.99 -7.84 18.07
C GLU A 189 -3.50 -7.92 17.93
N ASP A 190 -4.24 -7.07 18.62
CA ASP A 190 -5.71 -7.02 18.51
C ASP A 190 -6.12 -6.67 17.08
N PHE A 191 -5.39 -5.74 16.47
CA PHE A 191 -5.56 -5.37 15.07
C PHE A 191 -5.30 -6.56 14.14
N ARG A 192 -4.20 -7.30 14.32
CA ARG A 192 -3.92 -8.52 13.54
C ARG A 192 -4.99 -9.59 13.72
N GLN A 193 -5.45 -9.81 14.95
CA GLN A 193 -6.48 -10.79 15.27
C GLN A 193 -7.84 -10.42 14.68
N PHE A 194 -8.16 -9.13 14.58
CA PHE A 194 -9.35 -8.66 13.88
C PHE A 194 -9.21 -8.92 12.37
N CYS A 195 -8.12 -8.46 11.75
CA CYS A 195 -7.89 -8.63 10.32
C CYS A 195 -7.81 -10.10 9.88
N SER A 196 -7.39 -11.03 10.76
CA SER A 196 -7.35 -12.46 10.43
C SER A 196 -8.73 -13.09 10.27
N LYS A 197 -9.78 -12.48 10.85
CA LYS A 197 -11.17 -12.94 10.77
C LYS A 197 -11.92 -12.37 9.57
N ILE A 198 -11.39 -11.31 8.95
CA ILE A 198 -12.02 -10.68 7.79
C ILE A 198 -12.04 -11.66 6.62
N SER A 199 -13.23 -11.86 6.06
CA SER A 199 -13.47 -12.65 4.86
C SER A 199 -14.20 -11.83 3.79
N ALA A 200 -13.72 -11.95 2.56
CA ALA A 200 -14.39 -11.44 1.38
C ALA A 200 -15.63 -12.29 1.08
N SER A 201 -16.80 -11.65 1.03
CA SER A 201 -18.08 -12.32 0.81
C SER A 201 -19.14 -11.29 0.45
N GLY A 202 -20.26 -11.75 -0.12
CA GLY A 202 -21.33 -10.83 -0.45
C GLY A 202 -21.06 -10.04 -1.72
N GLY A 203 -21.66 -8.86 -1.80
CA GLY A 203 -21.77 -8.04 -3.00
C GLY A 203 -23.10 -8.28 -3.71
N GLY A 204 -23.34 -7.50 -4.76
CA GLY A 204 -24.58 -7.57 -5.54
C GLY A 204 -24.30 -7.28 -7.00
N ASP A 205 -24.48 -6.02 -7.38
CA ASP A 205 -24.01 -5.52 -8.65
C ASP A 205 -22.51 -5.15 -8.57
N LEU A 206 -21.95 -4.61 -9.67
CA LEU A 206 -20.50 -4.35 -9.72
C LEU A 206 -20.04 -3.22 -8.78
N PRO A 207 -20.71 -2.07 -8.66
CA PRO A 207 -20.28 -1.02 -7.76
C PRO A 207 -20.59 -1.40 -6.32
N GLU A 208 -19.78 -0.88 -5.41
CA GLU A 208 -19.84 -1.21 -3.99
C GLU A 208 -20.12 0.07 -3.18
N ASP A 209 -20.54 -0.07 -1.92
CA ASP A 209 -20.83 1.06 -1.03
C ASP A 209 -19.57 1.71 -0.44
N VAL A 210 -18.72 2.21 -1.33
CA VAL A 210 -17.49 2.95 -1.01
C VAL A 210 -17.79 4.17 -0.14
N PHE A 211 -18.90 4.87 -0.40
CA PHE A 211 -19.25 6.08 0.33
C PHE A 211 -19.75 5.80 1.73
N GLY A 212 -20.55 4.75 1.93
CA GLY A 212 -20.86 4.25 3.26
C GLY A 212 -19.60 3.88 4.02
N GLY A 213 -18.66 3.17 3.39
CA GLY A 213 -17.36 2.85 3.97
C GLY A 213 -16.57 4.09 4.40
N LEU A 214 -16.47 5.10 3.54
CA LEU A 214 -15.84 6.39 3.86
C LEU A 214 -16.56 7.14 4.98
N LYS A 215 -17.90 7.15 4.98
CA LYS A 215 -18.72 7.77 6.02
C LYS A 215 -18.45 7.13 7.38
N LYS A 216 -18.38 5.79 7.44
CA LYS A 216 -17.97 5.05 8.64
C LYS A 216 -16.55 5.43 9.07
N ALA A 217 -15.61 5.44 8.14
CA ALA A 217 -14.23 5.77 8.43
C ALA A 217 -14.07 7.20 8.96
N ILE A 218 -14.81 8.18 8.43
CA ILE A 218 -14.65 9.60 8.79
C ILE A 218 -15.48 9.98 10.02
N SER A 219 -16.70 9.46 10.13
CA SER A 219 -17.69 9.95 11.10
C SER A 219 -17.82 9.06 12.34
N GLU A 220 -17.54 7.76 12.23
CA GLU A 220 -17.72 6.81 13.34
C GLU A 220 -16.41 6.39 14.00
N LEU A 221 -15.28 6.54 13.31
CA LEU A 221 -13.98 6.40 13.97
C LEU A 221 -13.64 7.66 14.75
N ASN A 222 -13.23 7.48 16.00
CA ASN A 222 -12.81 8.57 16.88
C ASN A 222 -11.38 9.04 16.53
N TRP A 223 -11.28 9.82 15.45
CA TRP A 223 -10.02 10.47 15.07
C TRP A 223 -9.60 11.46 16.15
N SER A 224 -8.31 11.50 16.45
CA SER A 224 -7.72 12.38 17.45
C SER A 224 -7.85 13.84 17.04
N ASP A 225 -8.37 14.68 17.94
CA ASP A 225 -8.42 16.14 17.74
C ASP A 225 -7.07 16.84 17.96
N ILE A 226 -6.03 16.09 18.30
CA ILE A 226 -4.69 16.63 18.49
C ILE A 226 -4.16 17.17 17.15
N SER A 227 -3.83 18.46 17.12
CA SER A 227 -3.35 19.18 15.92
C SER A 227 -2.06 18.62 15.32
N MET A 228 -1.26 17.89 16.10
CA MET A 228 -0.03 17.22 15.67
C MET A 228 -0.22 15.70 15.45
N CYS A 229 -1.39 15.29 14.98
CA CYS A 229 -1.67 13.90 14.61
C CYS A 229 -1.80 13.77 13.09
N THR A 230 -0.96 12.92 12.50
CA THR A 230 -1.07 12.57 11.08
C THR A 230 -2.14 11.50 10.93
N LYS A 231 -3.18 11.80 10.14
CA LYS A 231 -4.34 10.93 9.90
C LYS A 231 -4.28 10.43 8.46
N VAL A 232 -4.28 9.12 8.27
CA VAL A 232 -4.19 8.50 6.95
C VAL A 232 -5.25 7.42 6.80
N VAL A 233 -5.93 7.43 5.66
CA VAL A 233 -6.81 6.35 5.22
C VAL A 233 -6.13 5.62 4.06
N PHE A 234 -5.92 4.32 4.22
CA PHE A 234 -5.55 3.44 3.13
C PHE A 234 -6.82 2.80 2.58
N HIS A 235 -7.26 3.26 1.41
CA HIS A 235 -8.42 2.69 0.72
C HIS A 235 -7.95 1.60 -0.25
N ILE A 236 -8.49 0.39 -0.11
CA ILE A 236 -8.15 -0.79 -0.89
C ILE A 236 -9.44 -1.37 -1.47
N ALA A 237 -9.58 -1.38 -2.80
CA ALA A 237 -10.79 -1.83 -3.48
C ALA A 237 -10.48 -2.30 -4.92
N ASP A 238 -11.37 -3.12 -5.49
CA ASP A 238 -11.31 -3.55 -6.90
C ASP A 238 -12.52 -3.14 -7.74
N ALA A 239 -13.55 -2.56 -7.10
CA ALA A 239 -14.80 -2.13 -7.72
C ALA A 239 -15.01 -0.60 -7.65
N PRO A 240 -15.78 -0.02 -8.58
CA PRO A 240 -16.15 1.39 -8.53
C PRO A 240 -17.15 1.68 -7.38
N CYS A 241 -17.28 2.95 -6.99
CA CYS A 241 -18.36 3.39 -6.12
C CYS A 241 -19.69 3.47 -6.89
N HIS A 242 -20.81 3.31 -6.19
CA HIS A 242 -22.13 3.67 -6.73
C HIS A 242 -22.19 5.15 -7.16
N GLY A 243 -23.09 5.45 -8.10
CA GLY A 243 -23.31 6.80 -8.63
C GLY A 243 -22.83 6.99 -10.07
N LYS A 244 -23.36 8.01 -10.76
CA LYS A 244 -23.12 8.19 -12.22
C LYS A 244 -21.90 9.04 -12.52
N ARG A 245 -21.34 9.71 -11.49
CA ARG A 245 -20.28 10.71 -11.66
C ARG A 245 -18.90 10.11 -11.92
N TYR A 246 -18.61 8.94 -11.34
CA TYR A 246 -17.24 8.41 -11.26
C TYR A 246 -16.96 7.21 -12.18
N HIS A 247 -17.98 6.72 -12.91
CA HIS A 247 -17.80 5.71 -13.95
C HIS A 247 -18.85 5.84 -15.07
N PRO A 248 -18.49 5.62 -16.34
CA PRO A 248 -19.44 5.69 -17.45
C PRO A 248 -20.49 4.55 -17.37
N ASN A 249 -21.77 4.92 -17.52
CA ASN A 249 -22.98 4.12 -17.25
C ASN A 249 -22.97 2.65 -17.76
N ASN A 250 -23.35 1.75 -16.84
CA ASN A 250 -24.21 0.55 -17.01
C ASN A 250 -24.22 -0.35 -15.76
N TYR A 251 -23.49 0.02 -14.71
CA TYR A 251 -23.58 -0.64 -13.42
C TYR A 251 -24.69 0.02 -12.60
N HIS A 252 -25.86 -0.64 -12.57
CA HIS A 252 -27.06 -0.16 -11.91
C HIS A 252 -27.10 -0.65 -10.46
N GLY A 253 -26.61 0.18 -9.56
CA GLY A 253 -26.84 0.11 -8.13
C GLY A 253 -26.96 1.54 -7.61
N TYR A 254 -28.03 1.76 -6.85
CA TYR A 254 -28.43 2.97 -6.10
C TYR A 254 -27.99 4.34 -6.65
N GLU A 255 -28.98 5.16 -7.06
CA GLU A 255 -28.72 6.54 -7.49
C GLU A 255 -28.04 7.37 -6.39
N ASP A 256 -27.20 8.34 -6.81
CA ASP A 256 -26.56 9.40 -6.00
C ASP A 256 -27.53 10.15 -5.05
N SER A 257 -28.84 9.93 -5.19
CA SER A 257 -29.93 10.57 -4.46
C SER A 257 -30.33 9.91 -3.14
N SER A 258 -29.72 8.77 -2.76
CA SER A 258 -29.98 8.13 -1.46
C SER A 258 -29.19 8.82 -0.34
N SER A 259 -29.51 10.09 -0.08
CA SER A 259 -29.23 10.88 1.14
C SER A 259 -27.93 10.56 1.91
N TRP A 260 -26.90 11.36 1.63
CA TRP A 260 -25.71 11.53 2.48
C TRP A 260 -26.04 11.88 3.93
#